data_AF-A0A349N5R5-F1
#
_entry.id   AF-A0A349N5R5-F1
#
_cell.length_a   1.000
_cell.length_b   1.000
_cell.length_c   1.000
_cell.angle_alpha   90.00
_cell.angle_beta   90.00
_cell.angle_gamma   90.00
#
_symmetry.space_group_name_H-M   'P 1'
#
loop_
_entity.id
_entity.type
_entity.pdbx_description
1 polymer ?
#
loop_
_entity_poly.entity_id
_entity_poly.type
_entity_poly.pdbx_seq_one_letter_code
_entity_poly.pdbx_strand_id
1 'polypeptide(L)'
;MPNAFTITAINDATESENRMHSDDVAARYGFKGALVSGVNVFGYMTQPLVSQFGAQWLSNTGFDVRFLLPAYEGDQVSVNSASAITPEHKDLPDRIETRAFNQA
;
A
#
# COMPACT_ATOMS: atom_id res chain seq x y z
N MET A 1 -2.35 16.57 -8.19
CA MET A 1 -1.17 16.41 -9.05
C MET A 1 -0.59 15.03 -8.79
N PRO A 2 -0.10 14.28 -9.80
CA PRO A 2 0.49 12.97 -9.55
C PRO A 2 1.83 13.18 -8.84
N ASN A 3 1.86 12.89 -7.54
CA ASN A 3 3.10 12.89 -6.77
C ASN A 3 3.71 11.50 -6.93
N ALA A 4 4.74 11.37 -7.76
CA ALA A 4 5.49 10.12 -7.87
C ALA A 4 6.23 9.88 -6.56
N PHE A 5 5.85 8.82 -5.84
CA PHE A 5 6.48 8.41 -4.61
C PHE A 5 7.01 6.99 -4.76
N THR A 6 8.23 6.74 -4.31
CA THR A 6 8.85 5.41 -4.38
C THR A 6 9.50 5.09 -3.04
N ILE A 7 9.36 3.84 -2.60
CA ILE A 7 9.93 3.33 -1.36
C ILE A 7 10.45 1.91 -1.55
N THR A 8 11.55 1.57 -0.89
CA THR A 8 12.01 0.18 -0.77
C THR A 8 11.22 -0.49 0.35
N ALA A 9 10.53 -1.57 0.03
CA ALA A 9 9.69 -2.27 0.99
C ALA A 9 10.56 -2.99 2.04
N ILE A 10 10.13 -2.85 3.29
CA ILE A 10 10.78 -3.46 4.46
C ILE A 10 9.74 -4.34 5.14
N ASN A 11 10.10 -5.60 5.32
CA ASN A 11 9.37 -6.58 6.10
C ASN A 11 9.92 -6.58 7.53
N ASP A 12 9.42 -5.66 8.33
CA ASP A 12 9.68 -5.57 9.78
C ASP A 12 8.75 -6.47 10.62
N ALA A 13 7.89 -7.26 9.96
CA ALA A 13 6.94 -8.15 10.60
C ALA A 13 7.56 -9.49 11.04
N THR A 14 8.88 -9.55 11.21
CA THR A 14 9.59 -10.74 11.73
C THR A 14 9.14 -11.14 13.13
N GLU A 15 8.59 -10.20 13.91
CA GLU A 15 8.06 -10.43 15.27
C GLU A 15 6.52 -10.52 15.36
N SER A 16 5.81 -10.49 14.22
CA SER A 16 4.35 -10.62 14.19
C SER A 16 3.91 -12.06 14.52
N GLU A 17 2.88 -12.24 15.37
CA GLU A 17 2.27 -13.56 15.63
C GLU A 17 1.72 -14.23 14.35
N ASN A 18 1.52 -13.45 13.27
CA ASN A 18 1.10 -13.96 11.97
C ASN A 18 2.30 -14.56 11.20
N ARG A 19 2.46 -15.88 11.27
CA ARG A 19 3.62 -16.61 10.73
C ARG A 19 3.82 -16.55 9.21
N MET A 20 2.94 -15.92 8.43
CA MET A 20 3.16 -15.71 6.98
C MET A 20 4.35 -14.79 6.66
N HIS A 21 4.91 -14.12 7.67
CA HIS A 21 6.10 -13.25 7.56
C HIS A 21 7.43 -13.99 7.80
N SER A 22 7.39 -15.32 7.95
CA SER A 22 8.57 -16.19 7.98
C SER A 22 8.71 -16.92 6.64
N ASP A 23 9.91 -16.91 6.06
CA ASP A 23 10.22 -17.55 4.76
C ASP A 23 9.77 -19.02 4.71
N ASP A 24 9.99 -19.76 5.80
CA ASP A 24 9.66 -21.19 5.90
C ASP A 24 8.15 -21.49 5.83
N VAL A 25 7.31 -20.52 6.22
CA VAL A 25 5.84 -20.66 6.18
C VAL A 25 5.32 -20.09 4.87
N ALA A 26 5.84 -18.95 4.40
CA ALA A 26 5.47 -18.35 3.12
C ALA A 26 5.71 -19.32 1.94
N ALA A 27 6.83 -20.04 1.96
CA ALA A 27 7.14 -21.07 0.97
C ALA A 27 6.12 -22.22 0.95
N ARG A 28 5.55 -22.61 2.11
CA ARG A 28 4.51 -23.66 2.20
C ARG A 28 3.17 -23.23 1.60
N TYR A 29 2.93 -21.93 1.47
CA TYR A 29 1.75 -21.36 0.82
C TYR A 29 2.02 -20.93 -0.64
N GLY A 30 3.22 -21.22 -1.18
CA GLY A 30 3.58 -20.94 -2.56
C GLY A 30 4.10 -19.53 -2.82
N PHE A 31 4.45 -18.77 -1.78
CA PHE A 31 5.09 -17.46 -1.91
C PHE A 31 6.60 -17.60 -2.11
N LYS A 32 7.21 -16.62 -2.79
CA LYS A 32 8.66 -16.61 -3.10
C LYS A 32 9.54 -16.34 -1.85
N GLY A 33 8.94 -15.83 -0.78
CA GLY A 33 9.60 -15.44 0.47
C GLY A 33 8.60 -14.75 1.40
N ALA A 34 9.06 -14.28 2.56
CA ALA A 34 8.23 -13.56 3.51
C ALA A 34 7.59 -12.30 2.90
N LEU A 35 6.31 -12.12 3.19
CA LEU A 35 5.52 -11.01 2.64
C LEU A 35 5.69 -9.75 3.50
N VAL A 36 5.80 -8.60 2.85
CA VAL A 36 5.60 -7.30 3.52
C VAL A 36 4.13 -7.19 3.91
N SER A 37 3.87 -6.76 5.14
CA SER A 37 2.50 -6.71 5.67
C SER A 37 1.61 -5.73 4.89
N GLY A 38 0.31 -6.04 4.81
CA GLY A 38 -0.66 -5.13 4.19
C GLY A 38 -0.70 -3.75 4.87
N VAL A 39 -0.44 -3.67 6.18
CA VAL A 39 -0.40 -2.38 6.89
C VAL A 39 0.83 -1.55 6.51
N ASN A 40 1.98 -2.19 6.25
CA ASN A 40 3.16 -1.49 5.71
C ASN A 40 2.85 -0.94 4.31
N VAL A 41 2.27 -1.77 3.43
CA VAL A 41 1.88 -1.34 2.08
C VAL A 41 0.87 -0.19 2.13
N PHE A 42 -0.12 -0.26 3.03
CA PHE A 42 -1.05 0.85 3.25
C PHE A 42 -0.34 2.13 3.74
N GLY A 43 0.66 2.00 4.62
CA GLY A 43 1.52 3.11 5.03
C GLY A 43 2.23 3.76 3.83
N TYR A 44 2.81 2.95 2.93
CA TYR A 44 3.45 3.45 1.71
C TYR A 44 2.46 4.20 0.81
N MET A 45 1.25 3.66 0.65
CA MET A 45 0.18 4.28 -0.17
C MET A 45 -0.28 5.63 0.38
N THR A 46 -0.36 5.77 1.70
CA THR A 46 -0.88 6.98 2.35
C THR A 46 0.17 8.06 2.57
N GLN A 47 1.45 7.72 2.63
CA GLN A 47 2.54 8.68 2.85
C GLN A 47 2.50 9.91 1.91
N PRO A 48 2.41 9.78 0.56
CA PRO A 48 2.34 10.96 -0.31
C PRO A 48 1.06 11.79 -0.11
N LEU A 49 -0.04 11.16 0.32
CA LEU A 49 -1.30 11.84 0.61
C LEU A 49 -1.21 12.61 1.94
N VAL A 50 -0.63 12.00 2.98
CA VAL A 50 -0.37 12.65 4.27
C VAL A 50 0.60 13.81 4.10
N SER A 51 1.64 13.66 3.27
CA SER A 51 2.57 14.75 2.95
C SER A 51 1.87 15.95 2.29
N GLN A 52 0.77 15.71 1.58
CA GLN A 52 0.03 16.75 0.85
C GLN A 52 -1.11 17.36 1.69
N PHE A 53 -1.88 16.53 2.39
CA PHE A 53 -3.11 16.95 3.08
C PHE A 53 -2.98 17.00 4.61
N GLY A 54 -1.88 16.49 5.16
CA GLY A 54 -1.62 16.43 6.60
C GLY A 54 -2.24 15.22 7.30
N ALA A 55 -1.81 14.99 8.55
CA ALA A 55 -2.24 13.84 9.36
C ALA A 55 -3.73 13.91 9.77
N GLN A 56 -4.30 15.11 9.91
CA GLN A 56 -5.71 15.28 10.23
C GLN A 56 -6.62 14.76 9.11
N TRP A 57 -6.22 14.91 7.85
CA TRP A 57 -6.94 14.33 6.71
C TRP A 57 -7.01 12.81 6.83
N LEU A 58 -5.88 12.14 7.09
CA LEU A 58 -5.82 10.68 7.25
C LEU A 58 -6.77 10.19 8.37
N SER A 59 -6.83 10.93 9.47
CA SER A 59 -7.67 10.58 10.63
C SER A 59 -9.17 10.73 10.38
N ASN A 60 -9.57 11.49 9.35
CA ASN A 60 -10.97 11.79 9.03
C ASN A 60 -11.38 11.26 7.65
N THR A 61 -10.57 10.38 7.04
CA THR A 61 -10.82 9.84 5.69
C THR A 61 -11.16 8.35 5.77
N GLY A 62 -12.14 7.92 4.98
CA GLY A 62 -12.45 6.51 4.77
C GLY A 62 -11.61 5.92 3.63
N PHE A 63 -11.22 4.65 3.77
CA PHE A 63 -10.38 3.96 2.79
C PHE A 63 -10.97 2.61 2.39
N ASP A 64 -11.11 2.39 1.09
CA ASP A 64 -11.34 1.08 0.49
C ASP A 64 -10.03 0.59 -0.13
N VAL A 65 -9.42 -0.43 0.46
CA VAL A 65 -8.11 -0.92 0.06
C VAL A 65 -8.19 -2.39 -0.33
N ARG A 66 -7.54 -2.75 -1.43
CA ARG A 66 -7.41 -4.14 -1.89
C ARG A 66 -5.96 -4.44 -2.23
N PHE A 67 -5.39 -5.46 -1.58
CA PHE A 67 -4.06 -5.98 -1.88
C PHE A 67 -4.19 -7.09 -2.93
N LEU A 68 -3.73 -6.82 -4.15
CA LEU A 68 -3.88 -7.73 -5.29
C LEU A 68 -2.70 -8.69 -5.44
N LEU A 69 -1.49 -8.20 -5.16
CA LEU A 69 -0.24 -8.94 -5.32
C LEU A 69 0.63 -8.73 -4.07
N PRO A 70 1.49 -9.70 -3.71
CA PRO A 70 2.43 -9.55 -2.60
C PRO A 70 3.52 -8.52 -2.92
N ALA A 71 4.05 -7.89 -1.86
CA ALA A 71 5.34 -7.21 -1.87
C ALA A 71 6.33 -7.97 -1.00
N TYR A 72 7.59 -7.98 -1.41
CA TYR A 72 8.69 -8.67 -0.71
C TYR A 72 9.72 -7.67 -0.18
N GLU A 73 10.53 -8.12 0.77
CA GLU A 73 11.70 -7.37 1.24
C GLU A 73 12.55 -6.90 0.05
N GLY A 74 12.90 -5.61 0.04
CA GLY A 74 13.73 -5.02 -1.01
C GLY A 74 12.98 -4.63 -2.29
N ASP A 75 11.68 -4.96 -2.43
CA ASP A 75 10.89 -4.52 -3.58
C ASP A 75 10.87 -2.99 -3.68
N GLN A 76 11.06 -2.46 -4.88
CA GLN A 76 10.81 -1.05 -5.15
C GLN A 76 9.32 -0.83 -5.41
N VAL A 77 8.62 -0.23 -4.45
CA VAL A 77 7.20 0.09 -4.54
C VAL A 77 7.02 1.52 -5.01
N SER A 78 6.36 1.69 -6.15
CA SER A 78 5.97 3.00 -6.68
C SER A 78 4.49 3.27 -6.41
N VAL A 79 4.18 4.45 -5.90
CA VAL A 79 2.82 4.89 -5.53
C VAL A 79 2.42 6.08 -6.40
N ASN A 80 1.27 5.96 -7.05
CA ASN A 80 0.67 7.01 -7.85
C ASN A 80 -0.73 7.32 -7.31
N SER A 81 -1.03 8.61 -7.15
CA SER A 81 -2.36 9.09 -6.72
C SER A 81 -2.92 10.12 -7.69
N ALA A 82 -4.20 10.01 -7.99
CA ALA A 82 -4.91 10.95 -8.85
C ALA A 82 -6.35 11.18 -8.33
N SER A 83 -6.89 12.37 -8.56
CA SER A 83 -8.31 12.63 -8.34
C SER A 83 -9.13 11.73 -9.28
N ALA A 84 -10.01 10.94 -8.71
CA ALA A 84 -10.90 10.05 -9.45
C ALA A 84 -12.20 10.79 -9.71
N ILE A 85 -12.25 11.57 -10.80
CA ILE A 85 -13.52 12.06 -11.34
C ILE A 85 -14.01 10.97 -12.31
N THR A 86 -14.77 10.00 -11.81
CA THR A 86 -15.46 9.04 -12.68
C THR A 86 -16.94 9.39 -12.84
N PRO A 87 -17.54 9.17 -14.03
CA PRO A 87 -18.95 9.46 -14.28
C PRO A 87 -19.91 8.73 -13.32
N GLU A 88 -19.49 7.60 -12.78
CA GLU A 88 -20.23 6.72 -11.85
C GLU A 88 -20.16 7.15 -10.37
N HIS A 89 -19.28 8.10 -10.03
CA HIS A 89 -19.06 8.57 -8.66
C HIS A 89 -19.16 10.11 -8.54
N LYS A 90 -20.03 10.74 -9.34
CA LYS A 90 -20.24 12.20 -9.31
C LYS A 90 -20.65 12.75 -7.95
N ASP A 91 -21.22 11.90 -7.09
CA ASP A 91 -21.64 12.27 -5.73
C ASP A 91 -20.49 12.27 -4.71
N LEU A 92 -19.28 11.84 -5.11
CA LEU A 92 -18.06 11.82 -4.29
C LEU A 92 -16.95 12.65 -4.95
N PRO A 93 -17.08 13.99 -4.98
CA PRO A 93 -16.19 14.88 -5.72
C PRO A 93 -14.73 14.83 -5.25
N ASP A 94 -14.47 14.35 -4.03
CA ASP A 94 -13.15 14.34 -3.40
C ASP A 94 -12.47 12.96 -3.41
N ARG A 95 -12.93 12.02 -4.23
CA ARG A 95 -12.34 10.69 -4.27
C ARG A 95 -10.93 10.75 -4.89
N ILE A 96 -9.98 10.12 -4.20
CA ILE A 96 -8.60 9.94 -4.67
C ILE A 96 -8.41 8.45 -4.94
N GLU A 97 -7.96 8.13 -6.15
CA GLU A 97 -7.51 6.78 -6.48
C GLU A 97 -6.00 6.72 -6.31
N THR A 98 -5.55 5.75 -5.51
CA THR A 98 -4.14 5.49 -5.26
C THR A 98 -3.80 4.06 -5.64
N ARG A 99 -2.71 3.90 -6.40
CA ARG A 99 -2.22 2.59 -6.84
C ARG A 99 -0.75 2.43 -6.48
N ALA A 100 -0.43 1.27 -5.89
CA ALA A 100 0.94 0.85 -5.63
C ALA A 100 1.34 -0.26 -6.61
N PHE A 101 2.59 -0.22 -7.09
CA PHE A 101 3.15 -1.17 -8.05
C PHE A 101 4.54 -1.61 -7.59
N ASN A 102 4.85 -2.90 -7.73
CA ASN A 102 6.19 -3.48 -7.59
C ASN A 102 6.52 -4.35 -8.82
N GLN A 103 7.75 -4.86 -8.89
CA GLN A 103 8.27 -5.63 -10.03
C GLN A 103 8.01 -7.16 -9.93
N ALA A 104 7.06 -7.60 -9.11
CA ALA A 104 6.95 -9.00 -8.65
C ALA A 104 6.73 -10.06 -9.75
#